data_AF-A0A820YVD4-F1
#
_entry.id   AF-A0A820YVD4-F1
#
_cell.length_a   1.000
_cell.length_b   1.000
_cell.length_c   1.000
_cell.angle_alpha   90.00
_cell.angle_beta   90.00
_cell.angle_gamma   90.00
#
_symmetry.space_group_name_H-M   'P 1'
#
loop_
_entity.id
_entity.type
_entity.pdbx_description
1 polymer ?
#
loop_
_entity_poly.entity_id
_entity_poly.type
_entity_poly.pdbx_seq_one_letter_code
_entity_poly.pdbx_strand_id
1 'polypeptide(L)'
;MAFRNVRRIHRQQMSNTRRRLDQQLTAMILARVILFVLCLLPYIAQRFYTMNVRYPKNKTLQKALELLITAINMSISYLNVSGTFYVYLISSTRFRRQAKFVLMKKCWKYLREASKNCRRPSMNNQVAPIANNDVNY
;
A
#
# COMPACT_ATOMS: atom_id res chain seq x y z
N MET A 1 12.61 2.18 -48.26
CA MET A 1 12.00 3.46 -47.81
C MET A 1 10.98 3.27 -46.68
N ALA A 2 10.09 2.26 -46.72
CA ALA A 2 9.03 2.05 -45.71
C ALA A 2 9.50 1.89 -44.24
N PHE A 3 10.61 1.19 -44.00
CA PHE A 3 11.11 0.92 -42.63
C PHE A 3 11.48 2.18 -41.83
N ARG A 4 11.96 3.25 -42.49
CA ARG A 4 12.33 4.50 -41.81
C ARG A 4 11.09 5.28 -41.34
N ASN A 5 9.99 5.19 -42.09
CA ASN A 5 8.73 5.87 -41.77
C ASN A 5 8.04 5.21 -40.56
N VAL A 6 8.01 3.88 -40.53
CA VAL A 6 7.45 3.11 -39.39
C VAL A 6 8.19 3.41 -38.09
N ARG A 7 9.53 3.52 -38.14
CA ARG A 7 10.35 3.80 -36.94
C ARG A 7 10.11 5.21 -36.38
N ARG A 8 9.81 6.20 -37.23
CA ARG A 8 9.48 7.57 -36.81
C ARG A 8 8.11 7.64 -36.13
N ILE A 9 7.09 6.99 -36.72
CA ILE A 9 5.73 6.93 -36.18
C ILE A 9 5.75 6.24 -34.79
N HIS A 10 6.46 5.13 -34.66
CA HIS A 10 6.55 4.41 -33.38
C HIS A 10 7.21 5.23 -32.26
N ARG A 11 8.24 6.04 -32.58
CA ARG A 11 8.88 6.94 -31.60
C ARG A 11 7.93 8.05 -31.14
N GLN A 12 7.16 8.63 -32.06
CA GLN A 12 6.20 9.68 -31.72
C GLN A 12 5.04 9.16 -30.87
N GLN A 13 4.51 7.98 -31.18
CA GLN A 13 3.44 7.35 -30.40
C GLN A 13 3.88 6.99 -28.97
N MET A 14 5.14 6.56 -28.79
CA MET A 14 5.72 6.35 -27.45
C MET A 14 5.78 7.65 -26.63
N SER A 15 6.12 8.79 -27.25
CA SER A 15 6.17 10.08 -26.54
C SER A 15 4.78 10.57 -26.12
N ASN A 16 3.77 10.44 -26.98
CA ASN A 16 2.40 10.84 -26.67
C ASN A 16 1.78 9.97 -25.57
N THR A 17 2.06 8.68 -25.57
CA THR A 17 1.57 7.76 -24.53
C THR A 17 2.21 8.07 -23.17
N ARG A 18 3.52 8.40 -23.14
CA ARG A 18 4.21 8.81 -21.91
C ARG A 18 3.66 10.13 -21.37
N ARG A 19 3.44 11.12 -22.24
CA ARG A 19 2.91 12.43 -21.85
C ARG A 19 1.52 12.36 -21.20
N ARG A 20 0.63 11.51 -21.73
CA ARG A 20 -0.70 11.28 -21.13
C ARG A 20 -0.61 10.58 -19.77
N LEU A 21 0.34 9.66 -19.61
CA LEU A 21 0.59 9.00 -18.32
C LEU A 21 1.11 9.98 -17.27
N ASP A 22 2.06 10.83 -17.64
CA ASP A 22 2.59 11.85 -16.74
C ASP A 22 1.48 12.83 -16.33
N GLN A 23 0.66 13.30 -17.28
CA GLN A 23 -0.49 14.16 -16.99
C GLN A 23 -1.51 13.52 -16.03
N GLN A 24 -1.83 12.24 -16.21
CA GLN A 24 -2.72 11.52 -15.29
C GLN A 24 -2.11 11.39 -13.88
N LEU A 25 -0.81 11.13 -13.80
CA LEU A 25 -0.10 11.02 -12.53
C LEU A 25 -0.05 12.38 -11.81
N THR A 26 0.27 13.46 -12.53
CA THR A 26 0.28 14.82 -11.97
C THR A 26 -1.12 15.25 -11.53
N ALA A 27 -2.15 14.99 -12.33
CA ALA A 27 -3.53 15.32 -11.96
C ALA A 27 -3.99 14.58 -10.70
N MET A 28 -3.59 13.32 -10.55
CA MET A 28 -3.86 12.52 -9.35
C MET A 28 -3.13 13.08 -8.11
N ILE A 29 -1.87 13.49 -8.25
CA ILE A 29 -1.12 14.12 -7.15
C ILE A 29 -1.74 15.46 -6.78
N LEU A 30 -2.13 16.28 -7.75
CA LEU A 30 -2.78 17.58 -7.50
C LEU A 30 -4.09 17.41 -6.74
N ALA A 31 -4.96 16.49 -7.17
CA ALA A 31 -6.19 16.19 -6.45
C ALA A 31 -5.92 15.75 -4.99
N ARG A 32 -4.87 14.95 -4.78
CA ARG A 32 -4.43 14.55 -3.43
C ARG A 32 -3.98 15.74 -2.59
N VAL A 33 -3.16 16.62 -3.15
CA VAL A 33 -2.68 17.82 -2.44
C VAL A 33 -3.86 18.72 -2.06
N ILE A 34 -4.82 18.91 -2.96
CA ILE A 34 -6.02 19.69 -2.70
C ILE A 34 -6.84 19.07 -1.55
N LEU A 35 -7.12 17.77 -1.60
CA LEU A 35 -7.84 17.07 -0.54
C LEU A 35 -7.10 17.11 0.80
N PHE A 36 -5.77 17.00 0.77
CA PHE A 36 -4.94 17.10 1.96
C PHE A 36 -5.03 18.49 2.58
N VAL A 37 -4.90 19.55 1.79
CA VAL A 37 -5.03 20.94 2.26
C VAL A 37 -6.42 21.19 2.85
N LEU A 38 -7.48 20.71 2.19
CA LEU A 38 -8.85 20.84 2.67
C LEU A 38 -9.11 20.10 3.99
N CYS A 39 -8.44 18.97 4.24
CA CYS A 39 -8.55 18.24 5.52
C CYS A 39 -7.64 18.82 6.61
N LEU A 40 -6.46 19.32 6.22
CA LEU A 40 -5.46 19.81 7.17
C LEU A 40 -5.85 21.19 7.74
N LEU A 41 -6.41 22.07 6.92
CA LEU A 41 -6.87 23.40 7.33
C LEU A 41 -7.82 23.39 8.55
N PRO A 42 -8.95 22.66 8.53
CA PRO A 42 -9.87 22.63 9.66
C PRO A 42 -9.23 21.99 10.91
N TYR A 43 -8.35 21.01 10.72
CA TYR A 43 -7.63 20.38 11.82
C TYR A 43 -6.65 21.35 12.52
N ILE A 44 -5.88 22.11 11.73
CA ILE A 44 -4.96 23.12 12.27
C ILE A 44 -5.76 24.21 12.99
N ALA A 45 -6.83 24.72 12.38
CA ALA A 45 -7.69 25.74 12.99
C ALA A 45 -8.28 25.27 14.33
N GLN A 46 -8.79 24.04 14.39
CA GLN A 46 -9.29 23.43 15.63
C GLN A 46 -8.19 23.29 16.69
N ARG A 47 -6.96 22.93 16.28
CA ARG A 47 -5.83 22.77 17.18
C ARG A 47 -5.34 24.10 17.75
N PHE A 48 -5.34 25.15 16.95
CA PHE A 48 -5.08 26.51 17.42
C PHE A 48 -6.15 26.98 18.40
N TYR A 49 -7.43 26.72 18.12
CA TYR A 49 -8.52 27.07 19.03
C TYR A 49 -8.36 26.38 20.40
N THR A 50 -8.16 25.06 20.41
CA THR A 50 -7.99 24.28 21.65
C THR A 50 -6.73 24.64 22.44
N MET A 51 -5.65 25.10 21.79
CA MET A 51 -4.44 25.56 22.50
C MET A 51 -4.60 26.94 23.16
N ASN A 52 -5.40 27.84 22.57
CA ASN A 52 -5.54 29.21 23.06
C ASN A 52 -6.73 29.37 24.02
N VAL A 53 -7.75 28.53 23.92
CA VAL A 53 -8.96 28.62 24.76
C VAL A 53 -8.77 27.78 26.04
N ARG A 54 -8.72 28.46 27.20
CA ARG A 54 -8.83 27.80 28.51
C ARG A 54 -10.31 27.51 28.80
N TYR A 55 -10.70 26.25 28.70
CA TYR A 55 -12.08 25.85 29.01
C TYR A 55 -12.36 25.94 30.52
N PRO A 56 -13.45 26.61 30.94
CA PRO A 56 -13.98 26.43 32.28
C PRO A 56 -14.48 24.98 32.42
N LYS A 57 -14.22 24.33 33.56
CA LYS A 57 -14.53 22.90 33.83
C LYS A 57 -15.99 22.51 33.59
N ASN A 58 -16.91 23.47 33.47
CA ASN A 58 -18.36 23.25 33.47
C ASN A 58 -19.00 23.04 32.07
N LYS A 59 -18.23 23.10 30.97
CA LYS A 59 -18.79 22.94 29.61
C LYS A 59 -18.51 21.56 29.00
N THR A 60 -19.15 20.53 29.54
CA THR A 60 -19.03 19.13 29.09
C THR A 60 -19.44 18.93 27.63
N LEU A 61 -20.46 19.66 27.16
CA LEU A 61 -20.99 19.57 25.79
C LEU A 61 -19.97 20.05 24.75
N GLN A 62 -19.28 21.16 25.03
CA GLN A 62 -18.29 21.73 24.12
C GLN A 62 -17.08 20.80 23.95
N LYS A 63 -16.67 20.15 25.03
CA LYS A 63 -15.63 19.11 25.01
C LYS A 63 -16.03 17.88 24.19
N ALA A 64 -17.30 17.45 24.29
CA ALA A 64 -17.81 16.32 23.50
C ALA A 64 -17.81 16.62 21.99
N LEU A 65 -18.22 17.84 21.60
CA LEU A 65 -18.18 18.29 20.21
C LEU A 65 -16.74 18.30 19.65
N GLU A 66 -15.79 18.84 20.40
CA GLU A 66 -14.38 18.84 19.98
C GLU A 66 -13.81 17.45 19.80
N LEU A 67 -14.17 16.51 20.68
CA LEU A 67 -13.74 15.12 20.57
C LEU A 67 -14.31 14.47 19.30
N LEU A 68 -15.59 14.75 19.00
CA LEU A 68 -16.27 14.24 17.81
C LEU A 68 -15.65 14.80 16.51
N ILE A 69 -15.39 16.10 16.45
CA ILE A 69 -14.73 16.75 15.30
C ILE A 69 -13.32 16.17 15.12
N THR A 70 -12.59 15.94 16.20
CA THR A 70 -11.26 15.30 16.16
C THR A 70 -11.34 13.87 15.62
N ALA A 71 -12.31 13.09 16.07
CA ALA A 71 -12.50 11.71 15.61
C ALA A 71 -12.86 11.64 14.12
N ILE A 72 -13.71 12.55 13.64
CA ILE A 72 -14.05 12.68 12.22
C ILE A 72 -12.80 13.02 11.39
N ASN A 73 -12.03 14.02 11.81
CA ASN A 73 -10.81 14.44 11.12
C ASN A 73 -9.75 13.32 11.07
N MET A 74 -9.59 12.57 12.16
CA MET A 74 -8.73 11.38 12.21
C MET A 74 -9.20 10.31 11.23
N SER A 75 -10.51 10.00 11.23
CA SER A 75 -11.10 8.97 10.37
C SER A 75 -10.92 9.31 8.89
N ILE A 76 -11.16 10.56 8.51
CA ILE A 76 -10.95 11.06 7.15
C ILE A 76 -9.46 11.00 6.77
N SER A 77 -8.55 11.32 7.70
CA SER A 77 -7.11 11.25 7.45
C SER A 77 -6.66 9.81 7.18
N TYR A 78 -7.13 8.84 7.96
CA TYR A 78 -6.86 7.42 7.73
C TYR A 78 -7.46 6.92 6.41
N LEU A 79 -8.68 7.34 6.08
CA LEU A 79 -9.32 7.05 4.80
C LEU A 79 -8.55 7.66 3.62
N ASN A 80 -7.96 8.85 3.77
CA ASN A 80 -7.13 9.46 2.73
C ASN A 80 -5.82 8.68 2.52
N VAL A 81 -5.14 8.29 3.59
CA VAL A 81 -3.91 7.48 3.51
C VAL A 81 -4.21 6.12 2.88
N SER A 82 -5.25 5.42 3.35
CA SER A 82 -5.68 4.14 2.79
C SER A 82 -6.18 4.28 1.35
N GLY A 83 -7.04 5.26 1.10
CA GLY A 83 -7.63 5.56 -0.20
C GLY A 83 -6.59 5.86 -1.25
N THR A 84 -5.49 6.54 -0.92
CA THR A 84 -4.40 6.74 -1.88
C THR A 84 -3.79 5.42 -2.35
N PHE A 85 -3.58 4.43 -1.47
CA PHE A 85 -3.12 3.09 -1.87
C PHE A 85 -4.09 2.42 -2.86
N TYR A 86 -5.40 2.50 -2.59
CA TYR A 86 -6.42 1.93 -3.47
C TYR A 86 -6.58 2.68 -4.79
N VAL A 87 -6.50 4.01 -4.79
CA VAL A 87 -6.52 4.82 -6.02
C VAL A 87 -5.26 4.55 -6.85
N TYR A 88 -4.09 4.35 -6.25
CA TYR A 88 -2.89 3.92 -6.98
C TYR A 88 -3.04 2.51 -7.57
N LEU A 89 -3.70 1.60 -6.85
CA LEU A 89 -3.99 0.24 -7.32
C LEU A 89 -5.05 0.22 -8.44
N ILE A 90 -6.09 1.04 -8.35
CA ILE A 90 -7.23 1.05 -9.28
C ILE A 90 -6.95 1.95 -10.49
N SER A 91 -6.35 3.12 -10.33
CA SER A 91 -6.21 4.10 -11.43
C SER A 91 -5.28 3.61 -12.55
N SER A 92 -4.23 2.83 -12.24
CA SER A 92 -3.29 2.37 -13.26
C SER A 92 -3.46 0.87 -13.58
N THR A 93 -4.13 0.58 -14.69
CA THR A 93 -4.18 -0.77 -15.30
C THR A 93 -2.78 -1.32 -15.61
N ARG A 94 -1.79 -0.44 -15.82
CA ARG A 94 -0.38 -0.80 -16.02
C ARG A 94 0.34 -1.10 -14.71
N PHE A 95 0.05 -0.38 -13.62
CA PHE A 95 0.58 -0.71 -12.29
C PHE A 95 0.03 -2.05 -11.79
N ARG A 96 -1.25 -2.36 -12.05
CA ARG A 96 -1.81 -3.70 -11.77
C ARG A 96 -1.08 -4.80 -12.54
N ARG A 97 -0.74 -4.59 -13.82
CA ARG A 97 0.04 -5.55 -14.60
C ARG A 97 1.46 -5.70 -14.08
N GLN A 98 2.16 -4.61 -13.75
CA GLN A 98 3.52 -4.67 -13.20
C GLN A 98 3.57 -5.25 -11.78
N ALA A 99 2.66 -4.83 -10.89
CA ALA A 99 2.52 -5.37 -9.55
C ALA A 99 2.15 -6.86 -9.58
N LYS A 100 1.21 -7.28 -10.46
CA LYS A 100 0.90 -8.69 -10.68
C LYS A 100 2.13 -9.44 -11.18
N PHE A 101 2.93 -8.86 -12.10
CA PHE A 101 4.16 -9.49 -12.58
C PHE A 101 5.24 -9.64 -11.50
N VAL A 102 5.42 -8.62 -10.64
CA VAL A 102 6.37 -8.64 -9.53
C VAL A 102 5.93 -9.60 -8.43
N LEU A 103 4.65 -9.55 -8.04
CA LEU A 103 4.07 -10.48 -7.07
C LEU A 103 4.13 -11.91 -7.59
N MET A 104 3.78 -12.16 -8.84
CA MET A 104 3.86 -13.49 -9.44
C MET A 104 5.30 -13.99 -9.52
N LYS A 105 6.29 -13.12 -9.82
CA LYS A 105 7.72 -13.49 -9.73
C LYS A 105 8.16 -13.87 -8.32
N LYS A 106 7.78 -13.09 -7.31
CA LYS A 106 8.10 -13.39 -5.90
C LYS A 106 7.44 -14.68 -5.45
N CYS A 107 6.15 -14.84 -5.74
CA CYS A 107 5.39 -16.05 -5.41
C CYS A 107 5.98 -17.27 -6.10
N TRP A 108 6.40 -17.14 -7.37
CA TRP A 108 7.01 -18.23 -8.13
C TRP A 108 8.42 -18.59 -7.63
N LYS A 109 9.19 -17.62 -7.13
CA LYS A 109 10.46 -17.88 -6.44
C LYS A 109 10.23 -18.66 -5.14
N TYR A 110 9.24 -18.26 -4.36
CA TYR A 110 8.84 -18.95 -3.13
C TYR A 110 8.35 -20.38 -3.40
N LEU A 111 7.53 -20.56 -4.44
CA LEU A 111 7.04 -21.87 -4.85
C LEU A 111 8.18 -22.78 -5.33
N ARG A 112 9.18 -22.21 -6.01
CA ARG A 112 10.37 -22.95 -6.47
C ARG A 112 11.27 -23.37 -5.31
N GLU A 113 11.39 -22.54 -4.28
CA GLU A 113 12.12 -22.88 -3.04
C GLU A 113 11.38 -23.97 -2.25
N ALA A 114 10.05 -23.87 -2.10
CA ALA A 114 9.24 -24.91 -1.50
C ALA A 114 9.31 -26.25 -2.27
N SER A 115 9.26 -26.20 -3.61
CA SER A 115 9.40 -27.37 -4.48
C SER A 115 10.77 -28.07 -4.34
N LYS A 116 11.86 -27.31 -4.15
CA LYS A 116 13.19 -27.88 -3.90
C LYS A 116 13.29 -28.55 -2.54
N ASN A 117 12.61 -28.01 -1.52
CA ASN A 117 12.59 -28.59 -0.18
C ASN A 117 11.82 -29.91 -0.14
N CYS A 118 10.72 -30.04 -0.90
CA CYS A 118 10.00 -31.32 -1.04
C CYS A 118 10.72 -32.36 -1.91
N ARG A 119 11.67 -31.95 -2.77
CA ARG A 119 12.44 -32.87 -3.64
C ARG A 119 13.72 -33.41 -3.00
N ARG A 120 14.11 -32.93 -1.81
CA ARG A 120 15.07 -33.64 -0.96
C ARG A 120 14.27 -34.47 0.04
N PRO A 121 14.02 -35.77 -0.22
CA PRO A 121 13.57 -36.64 0.86
C PRO A 121 14.67 -36.61 1.93
N SER A 122 14.24 -36.31 3.15
CA SER A 122 15.03 -36.48 4.37
C SER A 122 15.45 -37.94 4.48
N MET A 123 16.55 -38.33 3.83
CA MET A 123 17.35 -39.47 4.28
C MET A 123 18.09 -39.01 5.52
N ASN A 124 17.38 -39.00 6.64
CA ASN A 124 17.91 -39.13 7.98
C ASN A 124 16.75 -39.66 8.84
N ASN A 125 16.39 -40.91 8.55
CA ASN A 125 15.86 -41.80 9.57
C ASN A 125 16.96 -41.95 10.62
N GLN A 126 16.96 -41.09 11.63
CA GLN A 126 17.53 -41.46 12.92
C GLN A 126 16.61 -42.52 13.51
N VAL A 127 16.95 -43.77 13.22
CA VAL A 127 16.44 -44.94 13.92
C VAL A 127 16.89 -44.77 15.38
N ALA A 128 15.93 -44.50 16.27
CA ALA A 128 16.17 -44.56 17.70
C ALA A 128 16.52 -46.02 18.06
N PRO A 129 17.63 -46.28 18.78
CA PRO A 129 17.89 -47.62 19.27
C PRO A 129 16.85 -47.96 20.34
N ILE A 130 16.08 -49.01 20.09
CA ILE A 130 15.21 -49.65 21.07
C ILE A 130 16.14 -50.32 22.08
N ALA A 131 16.23 -49.72 23.28
CA ALA A 131 16.90 -50.35 24.41
C ALA A 131 15.99 -51.47 24.95
N ASN A 132 16.28 -52.70 24.51
CA ASN A 132 15.80 -53.90 25.19
C ASN A 132 16.56 -53.99 26.52
N ASN A 133 15.87 -53.71 27.62
CA ASN A 133 16.32 -54.13 28.94
C ASN A 133 15.72 -55.51 29.20
N ASP A 134 16.55 -56.52 28.94
CA ASP A 134 16.31 -57.89 29.33
C ASP A 134 16.22 -57.99 30.85
N VAL A 135 15.14 -58.65 31.28
CA VAL A 135 14.97 -59.26 32.59
C VAL A 135 16.11 -60.24 32.81
N ASN A 136 16.83 -60.15 33.94
CA ASN A 136 17.40 -61.33 34.59
C ASN A 136 17.88 -61.07 36.03
N TYR A 137 17.34 -61.94 36.91
CA TYR A 137 17.60 -62.25 38.33
C TYR A 137 17.20 -61.24 39.40
#